data_AF-A0A531KZX6-F1
#
_entry.id   AF-A0A531KZX6-F1
#
_cell.length_a   1.000
_cell.length_b   1.000
_cell.length_c   1.000
_cell.angle_alpha   90.00
_cell.angle_beta   90.00
_cell.angle_gamma   90.00
#
_symmetry.space_group_name_H-M   'P 1'
#
loop_
_entity.id
_entity.type
_entity.pdbx_description
1 polymer ?
#
loop_
_entity_poly.entity_id
_entity_poly.type
_entity_poly.pdbx_seq_one_letter_code
_entity_poly.pdbx_strand_id
1 'polypeptide(L)'
;MRRRGRPTRWTIARSSQVWTVIGQQGTAQASGSGKMRDQRRSDGGPPSLKAPADPTVSVIVTCYNYGHFTQDCLESILGQTCPPSQVIVVDDGSTDATGRVLEGYGSRIELLRTDNRGQAAAFNVGFARSTGNIVIFVDADDLLRPDAIDVILYHWSDDLAVLTFGLETIDGAGHSTGVHAASIRSSAGDNRPELLSTGAFSSPPTTGNAFSRRLLERVLPMPEPRWRISADCYLIRAAAL
;
A
#
# COMPACT_ATOMS: atom_id res chain seq x y z
N MET A 1 13.29 -13.20 37.33
CA MET A 1 14.15 -12.89 36.17
C MET A 1 13.28 -12.44 35.01
N ARG A 2 13.20 -11.12 34.77
CA ARG A 2 12.37 -10.54 33.69
C ARG A 2 13.10 -10.74 32.36
N ARG A 3 12.49 -11.49 31.42
CA ARG A 3 12.95 -11.50 30.03
C ARG A 3 12.76 -10.09 29.48
N ARG A 4 13.85 -9.34 29.31
CA ARG A 4 13.86 -8.10 28.54
C ARG A 4 13.52 -8.50 27.10
N GLY A 5 12.29 -8.22 26.67
CA GLY A 5 11.91 -8.33 25.27
C GLY A 5 12.89 -7.50 24.44
N ARG A 6 13.38 -8.08 23.35
CA ARG A 6 14.18 -7.32 22.38
C ARG A 6 13.34 -6.10 21.96
N PRO A 7 13.90 -4.87 21.94
CA PRO A 7 13.16 -3.71 21.48
C PRO A 7 12.71 -3.93 20.04
N THR A 8 11.40 -3.78 19.79
CA THR A 8 10.81 -3.75 18.45
C THR A 8 11.53 -2.68 17.64
N ARG A 9 12.21 -3.09 16.56
CA ARG A 9 12.80 -2.15 15.60
C ARG A 9 11.66 -1.66 14.72
N TRP A 10 11.34 -0.39 14.83
CA TRP A 10 10.45 0.30 13.90
C TRP A 10 11.30 0.74 12.73
N THR A 11 11.05 0.22 11.55
CA THR A 11 11.69 0.70 10.33
C THR A 11 10.59 0.92 9.31
N ILE A 12 10.66 2.01 8.56
CA ILE A 12 10.01 2.10 7.25
C ILE A 12 11.14 1.86 6.26
N ALA A 13 11.12 0.74 5.56
CA ALA A 13 12.05 0.54 4.47
C ALA A 13 11.55 1.35 3.27
N ARG A 14 12.44 2.17 2.69
CA ARG A 14 12.17 2.81 1.42
C ARG A 14 12.42 1.77 0.33
N SER A 15 11.50 1.66 -0.62
CA SER A 15 11.88 1.23 -1.96
C SER A 15 11.70 2.39 -2.93
N SER A 16 12.72 2.60 -3.75
CA SER A 16 12.70 3.52 -4.90
C SER A 16 12.03 2.90 -6.14
N GLN A 17 11.32 1.78 -6.01
CA GLN A 17 10.92 0.96 -7.16
C GLN A 17 9.45 0.52 -7.15
N VAL A 18 8.48 1.40 -6.90
CA VAL A 18 7.05 1.14 -7.21
C VAL A 18 6.39 2.47 -7.62
N TRP A 19 5.51 2.49 -8.63
CA TRP A 19 4.85 3.67 -9.26
C TRP A 19 3.34 3.29 -9.48
N THR A 20 2.27 4.08 -9.19
CA THR A 20 1.55 5.07 -10.08
C THR A 20 0.11 5.47 -9.53
N VAL A 21 -0.49 6.68 -9.81
CA VAL A 21 -1.91 7.20 -9.59
C VAL A 21 -2.30 8.37 -10.54
N ILE A 22 -3.57 8.72 -10.86
CA ILE A 22 -4.00 9.78 -11.85
C ILE A 22 -4.34 11.22 -11.29
N GLY A 23 -3.90 12.31 -11.98
CA GLY A 23 -4.40 13.74 -12.09
C GLY A 23 -4.41 14.75 -10.88
N GLN A 24 -4.13 16.09 -10.92
CA GLN A 24 -3.92 17.14 -11.95
C GLN A 24 -3.06 18.38 -11.47
N GLN A 25 -2.30 18.96 -12.42
CA GLN A 25 -1.75 20.34 -12.64
C GLN A 25 -0.79 21.10 -11.67
N GLY A 26 0.41 21.49 -12.18
CA GLY A 26 1.06 22.78 -11.85
C GLY A 26 2.60 22.87 -11.71
N THR A 27 3.32 22.98 -12.83
CA THR A 27 4.62 23.69 -13.06
C THR A 27 5.96 23.32 -12.36
N ALA A 28 6.96 23.08 -13.24
CA ALA A 28 8.35 23.56 -13.25
C ALA A 28 9.53 22.74 -12.61
N GLN A 29 10.21 22.02 -13.52
CA GLN A 29 11.65 22.10 -13.92
C GLN A 29 12.84 21.71 -13.01
N ALA A 30 13.77 21.00 -13.70
CA ALA A 30 15.24 20.89 -13.56
C ALA A 30 15.80 19.99 -12.45
N SER A 31 16.96 19.35 -12.54
CA SER A 31 17.86 18.82 -13.60
C SER A 31 19.00 18.12 -12.81
N GLY A 32 19.70 17.11 -13.37
CA GLY A 32 20.98 16.67 -12.77
C GLY A 32 21.34 15.20 -12.91
N SER A 33 22.32 14.95 -13.77
CA SER A 33 22.97 13.68 -14.12
C SER A 33 23.98 13.17 -13.08
N GLY A 34 24.18 11.85 -12.99
CA GLY A 34 25.39 11.25 -12.40
C GLY A 34 25.42 9.73 -12.47
N LYS A 35 26.25 9.17 -13.37
CA LYS A 35 26.52 7.73 -13.49
C LYS A 35 27.56 7.29 -12.45
N MET A 36 27.42 6.12 -11.80
CA MET A 36 28.59 5.37 -11.34
C MET A 36 28.35 3.86 -11.25
N ARG A 37 29.42 3.11 -11.50
CA ARG A 37 29.47 1.72 -11.97
C ARG A 37 29.35 0.65 -10.88
N ASP A 38 28.87 -0.49 -11.37
CA ASP A 38 28.97 -1.88 -10.92
C ASP A 38 30.35 -2.29 -10.35
N GLN A 39 30.34 -2.98 -9.20
CA GLN A 39 31.28 -4.06 -8.88
C GLN A 39 30.61 -5.12 -7.99
N ARG A 40 30.51 -6.35 -8.51
CA ARG A 40 30.23 -7.60 -7.78
C ARG A 40 31.43 -8.03 -6.91
N ARG A 41 31.16 -8.70 -5.78
CA ARG A 41 31.64 -10.06 -5.46
C ARG A 41 31.07 -10.59 -4.12
N SER A 42 30.96 -11.92 -4.08
CA SER A 42 30.39 -12.88 -3.13
C SER A 42 31.33 -13.14 -1.92
N ASP A 43 31.09 -13.91 -0.85
CA ASP A 43 30.24 -15.06 -0.47
C ASP A 43 30.18 -15.14 1.08
N GLY A 44 29.16 -15.76 1.67
CA GLY A 44 29.16 -16.15 3.09
C GLY A 44 27.78 -16.39 3.71
N GLY A 45 27.14 -17.52 3.40
CA GLY A 45 25.81 -17.86 3.92
C GLY A 45 25.82 -18.33 5.39
N PRO A 46 24.97 -17.77 6.28
CA PRO A 46 24.80 -18.27 7.64
C PRO A 46 23.81 -19.46 7.70
N PRO A 47 23.87 -20.28 8.76
CA PRO A 47 23.19 -21.57 8.83
C PRO A 47 21.66 -21.43 8.91
N SER A 48 20.97 -22.35 8.22
CA SER A 48 19.51 -22.44 8.15
C SER A 48 18.87 -22.70 9.52
N LEU A 49 18.37 -21.64 10.14
CA LEU A 49 17.23 -21.70 11.04
C LEU A 49 15.98 -21.63 10.15
N LYS A 50 15.01 -22.54 10.35
CA LYS A 50 13.74 -22.59 9.60
C LYS A 50 13.22 -21.16 9.33
N ALA A 51 13.17 -20.76 8.06
CA ALA A 51 12.54 -19.52 7.66
C ALA A 51 11.06 -19.55 8.10
N PRO A 52 10.49 -18.43 8.58
CA PRO A 52 9.04 -18.26 8.56
C PRO A 52 8.55 -18.55 7.14
N ALA A 53 7.33 -19.09 6.99
CA ALA A 53 6.69 -19.14 5.68
C ALA A 53 6.75 -17.74 5.04
N ASP A 54 7.05 -17.65 3.74
CA ASP A 54 7.15 -16.36 3.03
C ASP A 54 5.91 -15.50 3.33
N PRO A 55 6.09 -14.20 3.66
CA PRO A 55 4.97 -13.37 4.10
C PRO A 55 3.91 -13.26 3.00
N THR A 56 2.65 -13.46 3.38
CA THR A 56 1.50 -13.41 2.47
C THR A 56 0.96 -11.99 2.34
N VAL A 57 0.44 -11.64 1.15
CA VAL A 57 -0.06 -10.29 0.84
C VAL A 57 -1.56 -10.34 0.53
N SER A 58 -2.35 -9.54 1.25
CA SER A 58 -3.74 -9.24 0.87
C SER A 58 -3.81 -7.85 0.25
N VAL A 59 -4.39 -7.75 -0.93
CA VAL A 59 -4.71 -6.47 -1.58
C VAL A 59 -6.20 -6.20 -1.38
N ILE A 60 -6.52 -5.02 -0.86
CA ILE A 60 -7.90 -4.55 -0.63
C ILE A 60 -8.12 -3.32 -1.50
N VAL A 61 -8.96 -3.46 -2.52
CA VAL A 61 -9.35 -2.35 -3.40
C VAL A 61 -10.60 -1.69 -2.84
N THR A 62 -10.57 -0.37 -2.64
CA THR A 62 -11.76 0.41 -2.29
C THR A 62 -12.32 1.12 -3.51
N CYS A 63 -13.59 0.88 -3.82
CA CYS A 63 -14.21 1.37 -5.05
C CYS A 63 -15.57 2.01 -4.77
N TYR A 64 -15.82 3.18 -5.35
CA TYR A 64 -17.14 3.82 -5.41
C TYR A 64 -17.23 4.65 -6.70
N ASN A 65 -18.07 4.21 -7.64
CA ASN A 65 -18.29 4.86 -8.94
C ASN A 65 -17.02 5.06 -9.80
N TYR A 66 -16.14 4.05 -9.83
CA TYR A 66 -14.89 4.06 -10.60
C TYR A 66 -14.90 3.05 -11.76
N GLY A 67 -16.06 2.78 -12.37
CA GLY A 67 -16.21 1.69 -13.34
C GLY A 67 -15.26 1.79 -14.55
N HIS A 68 -14.86 3.02 -14.92
CA HIS A 68 -13.93 3.28 -16.02
C HIS A 68 -12.47 2.92 -15.71
N PHE A 69 -12.06 2.89 -14.43
CA PHE A 69 -10.68 2.65 -14.03
C PHE A 69 -10.48 1.29 -13.34
N THR A 70 -11.55 0.79 -12.70
CA THR A 70 -11.51 -0.42 -11.88
C THR A 70 -10.98 -1.64 -12.65
N GLN A 71 -11.25 -1.72 -13.95
CA GLN A 71 -10.72 -2.82 -14.77
C GLN A 71 -9.19 -2.79 -14.84
N ASP A 72 -8.60 -1.64 -15.18
CA ASP A 72 -7.15 -1.52 -15.29
C ASP A 72 -6.47 -1.67 -13.93
N CYS A 73 -7.08 -1.14 -12.86
CA CYS A 73 -6.66 -1.35 -11.48
C CYS A 73 -6.54 -2.85 -11.16
N LEU A 74 -7.60 -3.62 -11.39
CA LEU A 74 -7.62 -5.05 -11.08
C LEU A 74 -6.67 -5.86 -11.95
N GLU A 75 -6.60 -5.59 -13.25
CA GLU A 75 -5.64 -6.28 -14.12
C GLU A 75 -4.18 -5.96 -13.72
N SER A 76 -3.89 -4.75 -13.21
CA SER A 76 -2.56 -4.43 -12.65
C SER A 76 -2.21 -5.24 -11.40
N ILE A 77 -3.21 -5.52 -10.55
CA ILE A 77 -3.06 -6.31 -9.32
C ILE A 77 -2.96 -7.81 -9.63
N LEU A 78 -3.77 -8.30 -10.55
CA LEU A 78 -3.78 -9.71 -10.95
C LEU A 78 -2.57 -10.07 -11.83
N GLY A 79 -2.01 -9.09 -12.54
CA GLY A 79 -0.82 -9.21 -13.38
C GLY A 79 0.51 -9.05 -12.65
N GLN A 80 0.52 -9.03 -11.30
CA GLN A 80 1.75 -8.96 -10.52
C GLN A 80 2.65 -10.17 -10.77
N THR A 81 3.97 -9.95 -10.86
CA THR A 81 4.95 -11.03 -11.02
C THR A 81 4.95 -11.99 -9.84
N CYS A 82 4.71 -11.47 -8.63
CA CYS A 82 4.34 -12.24 -7.45
C CYS A 82 2.85 -12.01 -7.15
N PRO A 83 1.96 -13.01 -7.37
CA PRO A 83 0.54 -12.84 -7.14
C PRO A 83 0.23 -12.58 -5.66
N PRO A 84 -0.69 -11.66 -5.33
CA PRO A 84 -1.19 -11.54 -3.96
C PRO A 84 -1.91 -12.82 -3.55
N SER A 85 -1.87 -13.14 -2.26
CA SER A 85 -2.57 -14.30 -1.69
C SER A 85 -4.09 -14.11 -1.69
N GLN A 86 -4.55 -12.86 -1.69
CA GLN A 86 -5.97 -12.51 -1.73
C GLN A 86 -6.15 -11.14 -2.37
N VAL A 87 -7.15 -11.01 -3.24
CA VAL A 87 -7.63 -9.74 -3.76
C VAL A 87 -9.07 -9.57 -3.30
N ILE A 88 -9.32 -8.55 -2.51
CA ILE A 88 -10.64 -8.21 -1.97
C ILE A 88 -11.03 -6.88 -2.58
N VAL A 89 -12.23 -6.78 -3.11
CA VAL A 89 -12.77 -5.51 -3.61
C VAL A 89 -13.97 -5.13 -2.78
N VAL A 90 -13.94 -3.94 -2.20
CA VAL A 90 -15.07 -3.35 -1.51
C VAL A 90 -15.71 -2.30 -2.41
N ASP A 91 -16.85 -2.66 -3.00
CA ASP A 91 -17.72 -1.76 -3.73
C ASP A 91 -18.64 -1.05 -2.72
N ASP A 92 -18.29 0.19 -2.38
CA ASP A 92 -18.94 1.03 -1.36
C ASP A 92 -20.19 1.71 -1.92
N GLY A 93 -21.07 0.92 -2.53
CA GLY A 93 -22.40 1.34 -2.97
C GLY A 93 -22.41 2.03 -4.33
N SER A 94 -21.59 1.57 -5.28
CA SER A 94 -21.57 2.14 -6.63
C SER A 94 -22.93 2.06 -7.32
N THR A 95 -23.23 3.08 -8.12
CA THR A 95 -24.46 3.23 -8.90
C THR A 95 -24.19 3.31 -10.40
N ASP A 96 -22.91 3.34 -10.80
CA ASP A 96 -22.45 3.36 -12.18
C ASP A 96 -22.20 1.93 -12.71
N ALA A 97 -21.35 1.80 -13.74
CA ALA A 97 -20.99 0.52 -14.33
C ALA A 97 -20.03 -0.34 -13.47
N THR A 98 -19.51 0.17 -12.34
CA THR A 98 -18.55 -0.53 -11.47
C THR A 98 -19.01 -1.94 -11.13
N GLY A 99 -20.25 -2.10 -10.65
CA GLY A 99 -20.77 -3.39 -10.20
C GLY A 99 -20.70 -4.47 -11.29
N ARG A 100 -21.01 -4.10 -12.54
CA ARG A 100 -20.95 -5.00 -13.71
C ARG A 100 -19.50 -5.38 -14.04
N VAL A 101 -18.57 -4.42 -13.98
CA VAL A 101 -17.14 -4.67 -14.21
C VAL A 101 -16.62 -5.69 -13.18
N LEU A 102 -16.93 -5.47 -11.90
CA LEU A 102 -16.48 -6.33 -10.80
C LEU A 102 -17.05 -7.76 -10.89
N GLU A 103 -18.32 -7.92 -11.30
CA GLU A 103 -18.91 -9.24 -11.52
C GLU A 103 -18.17 -10.08 -12.57
N GLY A 104 -17.59 -9.42 -13.58
CA GLY A 104 -16.81 -10.08 -14.64
C GLY A 104 -15.54 -10.77 -14.14
N TYR A 105 -15.07 -10.48 -12.93
CA TYR A 105 -13.87 -11.10 -12.37
C TYR A 105 -14.15 -12.46 -11.70
N GLY A 106 -15.41 -12.73 -11.31
CA GLY A 106 -15.80 -13.99 -10.69
C GLY A 106 -14.93 -14.35 -9.49
N SER A 107 -14.44 -15.60 -9.44
CA SER A 107 -13.62 -16.09 -8.33
C SER A 107 -12.18 -15.57 -8.30
N ARG A 108 -11.77 -14.71 -9.25
CA ARG A 108 -10.44 -14.06 -9.20
C ARG A 108 -10.34 -13.02 -8.08
N ILE A 109 -11.48 -12.54 -7.59
CA ILE A 109 -11.57 -11.56 -6.50
C ILE A 109 -12.62 -11.99 -5.47
N GLU A 110 -12.48 -11.54 -4.22
CA GLU A 110 -13.57 -11.54 -3.25
C GLU A 110 -14.28 -10.18 -3.32
N LEU A 111 -15.47 -10.15 -3.92
CA LEU A 111 -16.28 -8.93 -4.03
C LEU A 111 -17.19 -8.77 -2.81
N LEU A 112 -17.05 -7.63 -2.12
CA LEU A 112 -17.88 -7.20 -1.00
C LEU A 112 -18.65 -5.95 -1.41
N ARG A 113 -19.98 -5.98 -1.29
CA ARG A 113 -20.85 -4.83 -1.59
C ARG A 113 -21.43 -4.26 -0.30
N THR A 114 -21.34 -2.95 -0.15
CA THR A 114 -21.87 -2.22 1.01
C THR A 114 -22.69 -1.02 0.56
N ASP A 115 -23.47 -0.45 1.48
CA ASP A 115 -23.99 0.91 1.29
C ASP A 115 -22.85 1.92 1.46
N ASN A 116 -22.89 3.04 0.72
CA ASN A 116 -21.84 4.05 0.72
C ASN A 116 -21.59 4.67 2.11
N ARG A 117 -20.57 4.16 2.80
CA ARG A 117 -20.18 4.59 4.15
C ARG A 117 -18.81 5.29 4.17
N GLY A 118 -18.11 5.32 3.05
CA GLY A 118 -16.83 5.97 2.85
C GLY A 118 -15.64 5.05 3.13
N GLN A 119 -14.45 5.60 2.88
CA GLN A 119 -13.19 4.85 2.79
C GLN A 119 -12.87 4.07 4.08
N ALA A 120 -13.07 4.66 5.26
CA ALA A 120 -12.87 3.97 6.53
C ALA A 120 -13.73 2.71 6.69
N ALA A 121 -15.01 2.79 6.31
CA ALA A 121 -15.90 1.64 6.36
C ALA A 121 -15.45 0.57 5.38
N ALA A 122 -15.02 0.97 4.17
CA ALA A 122 -14.47 0.06 3.19
C ALA A 122 -13.18 -0.64 3.69
N PHE A 123 -12.28 0.10 4.35
CA PHE A 123 -11.07 -0.49 4.97
C PHE A 123 -11.44 -1.48 6.07
N ASN A 124 -12.37 -1.13 6.96
CA ASN A 124 -12.83 -2.01 8.03
C ASN A 124 -13.40 -3.32 7.47
N VAL A 125 -14.29 -3.22 6.48
CA VAL A 125 -14.97 -4.37 5.86
C VAL A 125 -13.98 -5.25 5.11
N GLY A 126 -13.11 -4.66 4.29
CA GLY A 126 -12.10 -5.40 3.53
C GLY A 126 -11.08 -6.08 4.45
N PHE A 127 -10.59 -5.36 5.46
CA PHE A 127 -9.59 -5.93 6.38
C PHE A 127 -10.15 -7.11 7.18
N ALA A 128 -11.41 -7.04 7.61
CA ALA A 128 -12.07 -8.13 8.32
C ALA A 128 -12.15 -9.45 7.52
N ARG A 129 -12.01 -9.38 6.19
CA ARG A 129 -11.98 -10.54 5.28
C ARG A 129 -10.58 -10.93 4.84
N SER A 130 -9.59 -10.06 5.06
CA SER A 130 -8.21 -10.30 4.69
C SER A 130 -7.49 -11.27 5.63
N THR A 131 -6.58 -12.08 5.08
CA THR A 131 -5.75 -13.01 5.86
C THR A 131 -4.24 -12.79 5.75
N GLY A 132 -3.78 -11.96 4.81
CA GLY A 132 -2.35 -11.74 4.52
C GLY A 132 -1.59 -11.12 5.69
N ASN A 133 -0.33 -11.48 5.86
CA ASN A 133 0.57 -10.87 6.86
C ASN A 133 0.84 -9.39 6.57
N ILE A 134 0.83 -9.05 5.28
CA ILE A 134 0.95 -7.70 4.73
C ILE A 134 -0.39 -7.35 4.09
N VAL A 135 -0.87 -6.14 4.32
CA VAL A 135 -2.11 -5.63 3.73
C VAL A 135 -1.82 -4.34 2.98
N ILE A 136 -2.25 -4.27 1.74
CA ILE A 136 -2.16 -3.08 0.88
C ILE A 136 -3.58 -2.63 0.57
N PHE A 137 -3.88 -1.37 0.85
CA PHE A 137 -5.12 -0.74 0.39
C PHE A 137 -4.83 -0.04 -0.93
N VAL A 138 -5.69 -0.21 -1.93
CA VAL A 138 -5.52 0.37 -3.27
C VAL A 138 -6.79 1.14 -3.64
N ASP A 139 -6.64 2.39 -4.09
CA ASP A 139 -7.76 3.14 -4.63
C ASP A 139 -8.08 2.64 -6.05
N ALA A 140 -9.38 2.54 -6.41
CA ALA A 140 -9.82 1.86 -7.64
C ALA A 140 -9.46 2.59 -8.96
N ASP A 141 -8.88 3.79 -8.87
CA ASP A 141 -8.31 4.59 -9.94
C ASP A 141 -6.77 4.51 -10.03
N ASP A 142 -6.15 3.64 -9.23
CA ASP A 142 -4.70 3.45 -9.19
C ASP A 142 -4.25 2.18 -9.90
N LEU A 143 -3.00 2.20 -10.36
CA LEU A 143 -2.33 1.07 -10.99
C LEU A 143 -1.10 0.67 -10.18
N LEU A 144 -0.93 -0.64 -9.95
CA LEU A 144 0.31 -1.18 -9.44
C LEU A 144 1.24 -1.53 -10.59
N ARG A 145 2.52 -1.19 -10.45
CA ARG A 145 3.55 -1.75 -11.33
C ARG A 145 3.65 -3.26 -11.22
N PRO A 146 4.00 -3.98 -12.30
CA PRO A 146 4.04 -5.44 -12.30
C PRO A 146 4.86 -6.07 -11.17
N ASP A 147 5.91 -5.39 -10.70
CA ASP A 147 6.84 -5.81 -9.66
C ASP A 147 6.55 -5.20 -8.27
N ALA A 148 5.41 -4.52 -8.08
CA ALA A 148 5.09 -3.82 -6.84
C ALA A 148 5.14 -4.74 -5.61
N ILE A 149 4.52 -5.92 -5.70
CA ILE A 149 4.50 -6.90 -4.60
C ILE A 149 5.89 -7.48 -4.35
N ASP A 150 6.65 -7.84 -5.40
CA ASP A 150 8.04 -8.32 -5.24
C ASP A 150 8.91 -7.31 -4.49
N VAL A 151 8.77 -6.04 -4.83
CA VAL A 151 9.49 -4.95 -4.18
C VAL A 151 9.07 -4.79 -2.72
N ILE A 152 7.78 -4.87 -2.42
CA ILE A 152 7.29 -4.84 -1.04
C ILE A 152 7.90 -6.00 -0.24
N LEU A 153 7.84 -7.22 -0.76
CA LEU A 153 8.38 -8.42 -0.11
C LEU A 153 9.89 -8.34 0.10
N TYR A 154 10.65 -7.85 -0.89
CA TYR A 154 12.09 -7.67 -0.81
C TYR A 154 12.52 -6.72 0.31
N HIS A 155 11.74 -5.65 0.54
CA HIS A 155 12.01 -4.67 1.58
C HIS A 155 11.29 -4.95 2.90
N TRP A 156 10.43 -5.97 2.96
CA TRP A 156 9.64 -6.28 4.14
C TRP A 156 10.50 -6.89 5.25
N SER A 157 10.13 -6.58 6.49
CA SER A 157 10.64 -7.23 7.69
C SER A 157 9.52 -7.32 8.72
N ASP A 158 9.48 -8.40 9.51
CA ASP A 158 8.38 -8.67 10.47
C ASP A 158 8.28 -7.63 11.59
N ASP A 159 9.31 -6.81 11.77
CA ASP A 159 9.33 -5.71 12.72
C ASP A 159 8.77 -4.39 12.16
N LEU A 160 8.58 -4.27 10.84
CA LEU A 160 7.95 -3.10 10.21
C LEU A 160 6.48 -3.01 10.62
N ALA A 161 6.02 -1.77 10.84
CA ALA A 161 4.60 -1.47 11.02
C ALA A 161 3.96 -1.07 9.69
N VAL A 162 4.68 -0.24 8.92
CA VAL A 162 4.28 0.28 7.61
C VAL A 162 5.52 0.35 6.72
N LEU A 163 5.36 -0.02 5.46
CA LEU A 163 6.30 0.22 4.37
C LEU A 163 5.65 1.23 3.42
N THR A 164 6.32 2.33 3.14
CA THR A 164 5.82 3.35 2.19
C THR A 164 6.65 3.35 0.92
N PHE A 165 6.02 3.43 -0.24
CA PHE A 165 6.66 3.47 -1.55
C PHE A 165 6.15 4.63 -2.42
N GLY A 166 6.87 4.95 -3.49
CA GLY A 166 6.51 6.07 -4.36
C GLY A 166 5.24 5.83 -5.16
N LEU A 167 4.61 6.94 -5.54
CA LEU A 167 3.57 6.95 -6.55
C LEU A 167 3.94 8.02 -7.57
N GLU A 168 3.78 7.69 -8.84
CA GLU A 168 3.92 8.63 -9.95
C GLU A 168 2.54 9.02 -10.46
N THR A 169 2.32 10.30 -10.68
CA THR A 169 1.08 10.76 -11.26
C THR A 169 1.02 10.45 -12.76
N ILE A 170 -0.08 9.88 -13.23
CA ILE A 170 -0.39 9.62 -14.64
C ILE A 170 -1.63 10.41 -15.09
N ASP A 171 -1.85 10.51 -16.40
CA ASP A 171 -3.08 11.03 -16.99
C ASP A 171 -4.12 9.93 -17.18
N GLY A 172 -5.33 10.30 -17.64
CA GLY A 172 -6.40 9.34 -17.91
C GLY A 172 -6.13 8.39 -19.09
N ALA A 173 -5.02 8.57 -19.82
CA ALA A 173 -4.54 7.65 -20.84
C ALA A 173 -3.38 6.77 -20.33
N GLY A 174 -3.00 6.88 -19.06
CA GLY A 174 -1.93 6.11 -18.44
C GLY A 174 -0.52 6.68 -18.65
N HIS A 175 -0.37 7.89 -19.20
CA HIS A 175 0.95 8.50 -19.40
C HIS A 175 1.41 9.22 -18.13
N SER A 176 2.68 9.06 -17.79
CA SER A 176 3.33 9.82 -16.70
C SER A 176 3.17 11.33 -16.90
N THR A 177 2.83 12.04 -15.82
CA THR A 177 2.85 13.50 -15.74
C THR A 177 4.15 14.03 -15.13
N GLY A 178 5.07 13.15 -14.72
CA GLY A 178 6.33 13.48 -14.03
C GLY A 178 6.16 14.01 -12.59
N VAL A 179 4.93 14.08 -12.08
CA VAL A 179 4.65 14.47 -10.69
C VAL A 179 4.73 13.23 -9.82
N HIS A 180 5.34 13.33 -8.63
CA HIS A 180 5.55 12.18 -7.75
C HIS A 180 5.05 12.49 -6.34
N ALA A 181 4.24 11.58 -5.77
CA ALA A 181 3.78 11.68 -4.40
C ALA A 181 4.93 11.42 -3.41
N ALA A 182 4.77 11.93 -2.19
CA ALA A 182 5.83 12.43 -1.32
C ALA A 182 6.90 11.45 -0.77
N SER A 183 6.96 10.19 -1.22
CA SER A 183 7.93 9.19 -0.73
C SER A 183 9.40 9.63 -0.91
N ILE A 184 9.66 10.54 -1.83
CA ILE A 184 11.00 11.09 -2.09
C ILE A 184 11.53 11.89 -0.89
N ARG A 185 10.66 12.47 -0.05
CA ARG A 185 11.05 13.40 1.03
C ARG A 185 11.20 12.77 2.42
N SER A 186 10.81 11.51 2.64
CA SER A 186 10.62 10.97 4.01
C SER A 186 11.72 10.02 4.45
N SER A 187 12.62 10.42 5.35
CA SER A 187 13.80 9.66 5.81
C SER A 187 13.58 8.15 5.97
N ALA A 188 14.51 7.32 5.48
CA ALA A 188 14.48 5.88 5.78
C ALA A 188 14.81 5.66 7.27
N GLY A 189 14.15 4.72 7.94
CA GLY A 189 14.41 4.40 9.35
C GLY A 189 13.19 4.48 10.27
N ASP A 190 13.43 4.64 11.58
CA ASP A 190 12.39 4.83 12.60
C ASP A 190 11.89 6.29 12.56
N ASN A 191 10.74 6.52 11.91
CA ASN A 191 10.11 7.82 11.79
C ASN A 191 9.11 8.12 12.93
N ARG A 192 8.98 7.21 13.91
CA ARG A 192 8.06 7.39 15.04
C ARG A 192 8.36 8.64 15.89
N PRO A 193 9.62 9.03 16.18
CA PRO A 193 9.89 10.26 16.91
C PRO A 193 9.39 11.52 16.20
N GLU A 194 9.52 11.57 14.86
CA GLU A 194 9.02 12.68 14.05
C GLU A 194 7.49 12.72 14.05
N LEU A 195 6.85 11.56 13.83
CA LEU A 195 5.40 11.46 13.84
C LEU A 195 4.80 11.80 15.23
N LEU A 196 5.44 11.37 16.32
CA LEU A 196 5.00 11.70 17.69
C LEU A 196 5.22 13.17 18.04
N SER A 197 6.25 13.82 17.50
CA SER A 197 6.55 15.23 17.80
C SER A 197 5.73 16.22 16.97
N THR A 198 5.42 15.88 15.72
CA THR A 198 4.73 16.79 14.78
C THR A 198 3.26 16.43 14.55
N GLY A 199 2.85 15.18 14.83
CA GLY A 199 1.54 14.65 14.46
C GLY A 199 1.33 14.47 12.95
N ALA A 200 2.39 14.71 12.16
CA ALA A 200 2.37 14.64 10.71
C ALA A 200 3.52 13.75 10.23
N PHE A 201 3.29 13.08 9.11
CA PHE A 201 4.32 12.34 8.40
C PHE A 201 4.03 12.47 6.92
N SER A 202 5.07 12.72 6.13
CA SER A 202 4.96 12.83 4.69
C SER A 202 4.82 11.43 4.09
N SER A 203 3.61 10.89 4.05
CA SER A 203 3.30 9.62 3.38
C SER A 203 2.71 9.85 1.99
N PRO A 204 2.85 8.90 1.06
CA PRO A 204 1.97 8.84 -0.10
C PRO A 204 0.52 8.58 0.34
N PRO A 205 -0.48 8.90 -0.52
CA PRO A 205 -1.86 8.50 -0.30
C PRO A 205 -2.00 6.97 -0.32
N THR A 206 -3.17 6.48 0.14
CA THR A 206 -3.63 5.08 0.22
C THR A 206 -2.68 4.04 -0.38
N THR A 207 -2.66 3.94 -1.71
CA THR A 207 -1.97 2.91 -2.51
C THR A 207 -0.47 2.81 -2.24
N GLY A 208 0.18 3.90 -1.84
CA GLY A 208 1.62 3.92 -1.59
C GLY A 208 2.05 3.31 -0.26
N ASN A 209 1.17 2.59 0.44
CA ASN A 209 1.40 2.11 1.80
C ASN A 209 1.05 0.62 1.94
N ALA A 210 2.00 -0.17 2.42
CA ALA A 210 1.79 -1.55 2.86
C ALA A 210 1.88 -1.63 4.38
N PHE A 211 0.87 -2.21 5.01
CA PHE A 211 0.70 -2.26 6.45
C PHE A 211 0.91 -3.67 6.98
N SER A 212 1.52 -3.78 8.16
CA SER A 212 1.58 -5.06 8.86
C SER A 212 0.19 -5.40 9.42
N ARG A 213 -0.22 -6.66 9.30
CA ARG A 213 -1.46 -7.15 9.94
C ARG A 213 -1.48 -6.82 11.43
N ARG A 214 -0.36 -7.01 12.13
CA ARG A 214 -0.22 -6.71 13.58
C ARG A 214 -0.57 -5.27 13.92
N LEU A 215 -0.19 -4.30 13.07
CA LEU A 215 -0.62 -2.91 13.25
C LEU A 215 -2.13 -2.80 13.07
N LEU A 216 -2.66 -3.30 11.94
CA LEU A 216 -4.07 -3.18 11.60
C LEU A 216 -5.00 -3.82 12.64
N GLU A 217 -4.64 -4.98 13.21
CA GLU A 217 -5.38 -5.63 14.28
C GLU A 217 -5.49 -4.79 15.56
N ARG A 218 -4.55 -3.87 15.81
CA ARG A 218 -4.57 -2.99 16.98
C ARG A 218 -5.40 -1.72 16.77
N VAL A 219 -5.53 -1.28 15.52
CA VAL A 219 -6.06 0.05 15.19
C VAL A 219 -7.38 -0.01 14.42
N LEU A 220 -7.75 -1.17 13.88
CA LEU A 220 -9.05 -1.41 13.25
C LEU A 220 -10.00 -2.14 14.21
N PRO A 221 -11.32 -1.91 14.13
CA PRO A 221 -11.99 -1.01 13.19
C PRO A 221 -11.77 0.48 13.52
N MET A 222 -11.52 1.28 12.50
CA MET A 222 -11.37 2.72 12.64
C MET A 222 -12.74 3.42 12.76
N PRO A 223 -12.84 4.57 13.46
CA PRO A 223 -14.10 5.29 13.63
C PRO A 223 -14.57 5.93 12.31
N GLU A 224 -15.50 5.27 11.64
CA GLU A 224 -15.92 5.57 10.26
C GLU A 224 -16.40 7.00 10.01
N PRO A 225 -17.28 7.61 10.85
CA PRO A 225 -17.80 8.95 10.55
C PRO A 225 -16.71 10.02 10.52
N ARG A 226 -15.60 9.81 11.24
CA ARG A 226 -14.47 10.75 11.30
C ARG A 226 -13.53 10.60 10.11
N TRP A 227 -13.45 9.41 9.52
CA TRP A 227 -12.49 9.05 8.49
C TRP A 227 -13.18 8.59 7.21
N ARG A 228 -14.33 9.22 6.90
CA ARG A 228 -15.08 8.95 5.66
C ARG A 228 -14.22 9.16 4.41
N ILE A 229 -13.27 10.09 4.49
CA ILE A 229 -12.21 10.35 3.51
C ILE A 229 -10.85 10.34 4.22
N SER A 230 -9.79 10.06 3.47
CA SER A 230 -8.40 10.05 3.97
C SER A 230 -8.20 9.09 5.16
N ALA A 231 -8.75 7.89 5.05
CA ALA A 231 -8.64 6.84 6.06
C ALA A 231 -7.19 6.34 6.24
N ASP A 232 -6.36 6.48 5.20
CA ASP A 232 -4.91 6.26 5.22
C ASP A 232 -4.21 7.15 6.26
N CYS A 233 -4.62 8.41 6.41
CA CYS A 233 -4.06 9.33 7.40
C CYS A 233 -4.26 8.83 8.83
N TYR A 234 -5.38 8.15 9.11
CA TYR A 234 -5.60 7.49 10.41
C TYR A 234 -4.57 6.39 10.64
N LEU A 235 -4.39 5.50 9.66
CA LEU A 235 -3.48 4.36 9.77
C LEU A 235 -2.02 4.81 9.92
N ILE A 236 -1.59 5.81 9.15
CA ILE A 236 -0.23 6.37 9.24
C ILE A 236 0.01 6.98 10.62
N ARG A 237 -0.94 7.76 11.16
CA ARG A 237 -0.82 8.31 12.52
C ARG A 237 -0.85 7.24 13.59
N ALA A 238 -1.71 6.23 13.42
CA ALA A 238 -1.83 5.12 14.36
C ALA A 238 -0.59 4.21 14.35
N ALA A 239 0.21 4.24 13.27
CA ALA A 239 1.49 3.53 13.20
C ALA A 239 2.52 4.03 14.22
N ALA A 240 2.32 5.18 14.87
CA ALA A 240 3.19 5.62 15.98
C ALA A 240 2.83 5.01 17.35
N LEU A 241 1.69 4.33 17.47
CA LEU A 241 1.14 3.79 18.73
C LEU A 241 1.61 2.35 19.04
#